data_AF-A0A7C1DPD8-F1
#
_entry.id   AF-A0A7C1DPD8-F1
#
_cell.length_a   1.000
_cell.length_b   1.000
_cell.length_c   1.000
_cell.angle_alpha   90.00
_cell.angle_beta   90.00
_cell.angle_gamma   90.00
#
_symmetry.space_group_name_H-M   'P 1'
#
loop_
_entity.id
_entity.type
_entity.pdbx_description
1 polymer ?
#
loop_
_entity_poly.entity_id
_entity_poly.type
_entity_poly.pdbx_seq_one_letter_code
_entity_poly.pdbx_strand_id
1 'polypeptide(L)'
;HNTDARAAVDALENRLDLEAAQCLVIGAGGAARAVAFALKELCRSVTIANRTRSHAETLARSLGCRWVPLSEAVNVKADLVINTTPVGMHPEISAIPVTARALEHASSVMDIIYRPRRTALLDLAAQMGCITIGGEEMFLRQAAAQFQLWTGLEAPLNRMRDAFEPALKGKR
;
A
#
# COMPACT_ATOMS: atom_id res chain seq x y z
N HIS A 1 0.89 -18.16 5.97
CA HIS A 1 -0.14 -17.42 5.21
C HIS A 1 0.16 -15.92 5.30
N ASN A 2 0.21 -15.23 4.18
CA ASN A 2 0.42 -13.78 4.14
C ASN A 2 -0.82 -13.10 3.56
N THR A 3 -1.72 -12.69 4.45
CA THR A 3 -3.06 -12.20 4.12
C THR A 3 -3.04 -10.80 3.51
N ASP A 4 -2.04 -10.01 3.90
CA ASP A 4 -1.82 -8.63 3.48
C ASP A 4 -1.44 -8.56 1.99
N ALA A 5 -0.74 -9.58 1.50
CA ALA A 5 -0.33 -9.73 0.11
C ALA A 5 -1.55 -9.84 -0.82
N ARG A 6 -2.46 -10.80 -0.57
CA ARG A 6 -3.65 -11.00 -1.40
C ARG A 6 -4.62 -9.81 -1.30
N ALA A 7 -4.78 -9.28 -0.09
CA ALA A 7 -5.63 -8.12 0.16
C ALA A 7 -5.22 -6.88 -0.66
N ALA A 8 -3.91 -6.62 -0.79
CA ALA A 8 -3.41 -5.51 -1.60
C ALA A 8 -3.63 -5.76 -3.10
N VAL A 9 -3.40 -6.98 -3.58
CA VAL A 9 -3.63 -7.35 -4.99
C VAL A 9 -5.10 -7.19 -5.36
N ASP A 10 -6.02 -7.75 -4.58
CA ASP A 10 -7.45 -7.65 -4.83
C ASP A 10 -7.93 -6.18 -4.88
N ALA A 11 -7.31 -5.30 -4.09
CA ALA A 11 -7.62 -3.86 -4.10
C ALA A 11 -7.13 -3.14 -5.37
N LEU A 12 -6.13 -3.72 -6.05
CA LEU A 12 -5.52 -3.22 -7.29
C LEU A 12 -6.14 -3.86 -8.54
N GLU A 13 -6.79 -5.02 -8.42
CA GLU A 13 -7.47 -5.69 -9.52
C GLU A 13 -8.50 -4.76 -10.20
N ASN A 14 -8.49 -4.75 -11.53
CA ASN A 14 -9.32 -3.88 -12.39
C ASN A 14 -9.01 -2.37 -12.30
N ARG A 15 -7.96 -1.95 -11.58
CA ARG A 15 -7.53 -0.53 -11.52
C ARG A 15 -6.38 -0.22 -12.47
N LEU A 16 -5.52 -1.20 -12.71
CA LEU A 16 -4.39 -1.10 -13.62
C LEU A 16 -4.02 -2.50 -14.14
N ASP A 17 -3.36 -2.53 -15.31
CA ASP A 17 -2.68 -3.73 -15.79
C ASP A 17 -1.41 -3.94 -14.98
N LEU A 18 -1.47 -4.83 -13.99
CA LEU A 18 -0.35 -5.10 -13.10
C LEU A 18 0.84 -5.67 -13.87
N GLU A 19 0.63 -6.54 -14.85
CA GLU A 19 1.72 -7.22 -15.58
C GLU A 19 2.65 -6.22 -16.29
N ALA A 20 2.09 -5.11 -16.78
CA ALA A 20 2.84 -4.03 -17.40
C ALA A 20 3.41 -3.01 -16.39
N ALA A 21 2.87 -2.94 -15.18
CA ALA A 21 3.12 -1.86 -14.23
C ALA A 21 4.50 -1.93 -13.55
N GLN A 22 5.12 -0.76 -13.44
CA GLN A 22 6.26 -0.53 -12.55
C GLN A 22 5.77 -0.04 -11.19
N CYS A 23 6.07 -0.78 -10.13
CA CYS A 23 5.60 -0.46 -8.78
C CYS A 23 6.72 0.12 -7.90
N LEU A 24 6.40 1.19 -7.19
CA LEU A 24 7.20 1.76 -6.12
C LEU A 24 6.52 1.51 -4.77
N VAL A 25 7.14 0.69 -3.92
CA VAL A 25 6.69 0.44 -2.55
C VAL A 25 7.50 1.31 -1.59
N ILE A 26 6.82 2.19 -0.86
CA ILE A 26 7.43 3.07 0.13
C ILE A 26 7.31 2.42 1.51
N GLY A 27 8.46 2.12 2.12
CA GLY A 27 8.58 1.40 3.39
C GLY A 27 9.30 0.05 3.23
N ALA A 28 9.82 -0.47 4.33
CA ALA A 28 10.48 -1.79 4.38
C ALA A 28 10.09 -2.60 5.64
N GLY A 29 8.89 -2.36 6.17
CA GLY A 29 8.31 -3.08 7.32
C GLY A 29 7.58 -4.36 6.94
N GLY A 30 6.82 -4.93 7.87
CA GLY A 30 6.04 -6.15 7.65
C GLY A 30 5.02 -6.03 6.50
N ALA A 31 4.24 -4.94 6.49
CA ALA A 31 3.29 -4.66 5.41
C ALA A 31 4.00 -4.49 4.06
N ALA A 32 5.12 -3.75 4.03
CA ALA A 32 5.94 -3.60 2.82
C ALA A 32 6.41 -4.95 2.28
N ARG A 33 6.87 -5.84 3.16
CA ARG A 33 7.29 -7.20 2.77
C ARG A 33 6.13 -7.98 2.16
N ALA A 34 4.95 -7.92 2.76
CA ALA A 34 3.80 -8.64 2.25
C ALA A 34 3.34 -8.12 0.89
N VAL A 35 3.18 -6.81 0.76
CA VAL A 35 2.77 -6.15 -0.48
C VAL A 35 3.81 -6.38 -1.57
N ALA A 36 5.09 -6.13 -1.30
CA ALA A 36 6.15 -6.30 -2.29
C ALA A 36 6.32 -7.78 -2.72
N PHE A 37 6.11 -8.74 -1.81
CA PHE A 37 6.11 -10.16 -2.16
C PHE A 37 4.98 -10.50 -3.15
N ALA A 38 3.77 -9.99 -2.91
CA ALA A 38 2.63 -10.19 -3.80
C ALA A 38 2.87 -9.59 -5.19
N LEU A 39 3.36 -8.36 -5.22
CA LEU A 39 3.52 -7.59 -6.45
C LEU A 39 4.72 -8.04 -7.27
N LYS A 40 5.71 -8.73 -6.68
CA LYS A 40 6.88 -9.20 -7.42
C LYS A 40 6.49 -10.16 -8.56
N GLU A 41 5.49 -11.00 -8.34
CA GLU A 41 5.04 -11.99 -9.33
C GLU A 41 4.01 -11.43 -10.30
N LEU A 42 3.38 -10.30 -9.97
CA LEU A 42 2.28 -9.71 -10.74
C LEU A 42 2.70 -8.46 -11.51
N CYS A 43 3.71 -7.74 -11.06
CA CYS A 43 4.17 -6.50 -11.66
C CYS A 43 5.42 -6.69 -12.50
N ARG A 44 5.55 -5.90 -13.57
CA ARG A 44 6.77 -5.84 -14.40
C ARG A 44 8.03 -5.63 -13.56
N SER A 45 7.95 -4.76 -12.57
CA SER A 45 9.04 -4.52 -11.63
C SER A 45 8.55 -3.94 -10.32
N VAL A 46 9.25 -4.25 -9.23
CA VAL A 46 9.03 -3.65 -7.91
C VAL A 46 10.32 -2.95 -7.48
N THR A 47 10.18 -1.70 -7.03
CA THR A 47 11.26 -0.93 -6.40
C THR A 47 10.86 -0.57 -4.98
N ILE A 48 11.75 -0.81 -4.02
CA ILE A 48 11.53 -0.50 -2.61
C ILE A 48 12.23 0.81 -2.26
N ALA A 49 11.49 1.79 -1.77
CA ALA A 49 12.04 3.03 -1.22
C ALA A 49 11.91 3.05 0.29
N ASN A 50 12.99 3.31 1.02
CA ASN A 50 12.93 3.41 2.48
C ASN A 50 13.94 4.42 3.04
N ARG A 51 13.62 4.98 4.21
CA ARG A 51 14.51 5.90 4.92
C ARG A 51 15.79 5.20 5.41
N THR A 52 15.64 4.01 5.99
CA THR A 52 16.78 3.21 6.46
C THR A 52 17.25 2.28 5.35
N ARG A 53 18.44 2.57 4.79
CA ARG A 53 19.04 1.84 3.68
C ARG A 53 19.10 0.32 3.91
N SER A 54 19.63 -0.10 5.06
CA SER A 54 19.82 -1.53 5.36
C SER A 54 18.52 -2.34 5.34
N HIS A 55 17.40 -1.74 5.76
CA HIS A 55 16.09 -2.40 5.74
C HIS A 55 15.57 -2.59 4.30
N ALA A 56 15.69 -1.55 3.46
CA ALA A 56 15.32 -1.63 2.04
C ALA A 56 16.18 -2.67 1.31
N GLU A 57 17.49 -2.63 1.50
CA GLU A 57 18.41 -3.57 0.87
C GLU A 57 18.13 -5.02 1.29
N THR A 58 17.88 -5.25 2.58
CA THR A 58 17.54 -6.59 3.10
C THR A 58 16.26 -7.12 2.48
N LEU A 59 15.21 -6.29 2.44
CA LEU A 59 13.93 -6.69 1.87
C LEU A 59 14.05 -6.93 0.36
N ALA A 60 14.68 -6.01 -0.36
CA ALA A 60 14.87 -6.10 -1.80
C ALA A 60 15.71 -7.30 -2.20
N ARG A 61 16.78 -7.62 -1.45
CA ARG A 61 17.57 -8.85 -1.65
C ARG A 61 16.73 -10.10 -1.44
N SER A 62 15.90 -10.14 -0.38
CA SER A 62 15.05 -11.31 -0.11
C SER A 62 13.99 -11.54 -1.18
N LEU A 63 13.59 -10.48 -1.90
CA LEU A 63 12.62 -10.54 -2.98
C LEU A 63 13.27 -10.51 -4.36
N GLY A 64 14.59 -10.32 -4.50
CA GLY A 64 15.24 -10.16 -5.80
C GLY A 64 14.72 -8.95 -6.61
N CYS A 65 14.45 -7.83 -5.94
CA CYS A 65 13.96 -6.61 -6.58
C CYS A 65 14.89 -5.41 -6.34
N ARG A 66 14.59 -4.25 -6.96
CA ARG A 66 15.41 -3.04 -6.80
C ARG A 66 15.06 -2.31 -5.50
N TRP A 67 16.00 -1.56 -4.96
CA TRP A 67 15.70 -0.56 -3.93
C TRP A 67 16.39 0.77 -4.21
N VAL A 68 15.89 1.83 -3.56
CA VAL A 68 16.49 3.18 -3.55
C VAL A 68 16.34 3.80 -2.14
N PRO A 69 17.22 4.74 -1.76
CA PRO A 69 16.94 5.62 -0.62
C PRO A 69 15.62 6.38 -0.83
N LEU A 70 14.87 6.66 0.24
CA LEU A 70 13.61 7.41 0.13
C LEU A 70 13.78 8.78 -0.57
N SER A 71 14.92 9.45 -0.36
CA SER A 71 15.27 10.70 -1.03
C SER A 71 15.39 10.59 -2.56
N GLU A 72 15.64 9.38 -3.07
CA GLU A 72 15.75 9.08 -4.50
C GLU A 72 14.47 8.51 -5.09
N ALA A 73 13.40 8.34 -4.30
CA ALA A 73 12.10 7.86 -4.79
C ALA A 73 11.56 8.71 -5.94
N VAL A 74 11.88 10.02 -5.92
CA VAL A 74 11.54 10.99 -6.98
C VAL A 74 12.13 10.66 -8.36
N ASN A 75 13.20 9.85 -8.41
CA ASN A 75 13.86 9.45 -9.65
C ASN A 75 13.33 8.10 -10.19
N VAL A 76 12.41 7.46 -9.46
CA VAL A 76 11.82 6.18 -9.87
C VAL A 76 10.57 6.46 -10.68
N LYS A 77 10.54 5.99 -11.93
CA LYS A 77 9.32 5.96 -12.73
C LYS A 77 8.48 4.77 -12.30
N ALA A 78 7.28 5.04 -11.80
CA ALA A 78 6.35 4.02 -11.33
C ALA A 78 4.92 4.39 -11.72
N ASP A 79 4.19 3.44 -12.28
CA ASP A 79 2.77 3.55 -12.58
C ASP A 79 1.93 3.40 -11.30
N LEU A 80 2.41 2.58 -10.37
CA LEU A 80 1.79 2.30 -9.08
C LEU A 80 2.70 2.69 -7.93
N VAL A 81 2.27 3.63 -7.10
CA VAL A 81 2.97 4.00 -5.86
C VAL A 81 2.17 3.53 -4.65
N ILE A 82 2.81 2.81 -3.73
CA ILE A 82 2.16 2.27 -2.53
C ILE A 82 2.87 2.77 -1.27
N ASN A 83 2.16 3.53 -0.44
CA ASN A 83 2.63 3.85 0.91
C ASN A 83 2.33 2.70 1.86
N THR A 84 3.37 2.13 2.46
CA THR A 84 3.28 1.11 3.51
C THR A 84 3.84 1.59 4.85
N THR A 85 4.09 2.90 4.96
CA THR A 85 4.60 3.55 6.18
C THR A 85 3.45 4.17 6.98
N PRO A 86 3.65 4.50 8.27
CA PRO A 86 2.65 5.23 9.04
C PRO A 86 2.63 6.75 8.75
N VAL A 87 3.39 7.24 7.77
CA VAL A 87 3.40 8.68 7.44
C VAL A 87 2.06 9.08 6.82
N GLY A 88 1.40 10.10 7.39
CA GLY A 88 0.03 10.49 7.03
C GLY A 88 -1.05 9.89 7.95
N MET A 89 -0.65 9.08 8.94
CA MET A 89 -1.53 8.57 10.00
C MET A 89 -1.60 9.54 11.18
N HIS A 90 -2.67 9.46 11.98
CA HIS A 90 -2.77 10.25 13.22
C HIS A 90 -1.53 10.06 14.12
N PRO A 91 -0.98 11.12 14.74
CA PRO A 91 -1.49 12.50 14.75
C PRO A 91 -1.05 13.38 13.55
N GLU A 92 -0.04 12.96 12.80
CA GLU A 92 0.62 13.73 11.73
C GLU A 92 -0.08 13.53 10.36
N ILE A 93 -1.38 13.82 10.29
CA ILE A 93 -2.22 13.47 9.13
C ILE A 93 -1.90 14.25 7.84
N SER A 94 -1.20 15.38 7.94
CA SER A 94 -0.80 16.21 6.81
C SER A 94 0.52 15.79 6.17
N ALA A 95 1.25 14.85 6.79
CA ALA A 95 2.52 14.39 6.28
C ALA A 95 2.34 13.47 5.06
N ILE A 96 3.26 13.57 4.09
CA ILE A 96 3.33 12.67 2.94
C ILE A 96 4.71 12.00 2.89
N PRO A 97 4.81 10.72 2.50
CA PRO A 97 6.06 9.98 2.54
C PRO A 97 7.02 10.34 1.38
N VAL A 98 6.50 10.93 0.30
CA VAL A 98 7.23 11.33 -0.90
C VAL A 98 6.71 12.66 -1.44
N THR A 99 7.51 13.34 -2.25
CA THR A 99 7.12 14.59 -2.91
C THR A 99 6.15 14.34 -4.07
N ALA A 100 5.41 15.37 -4.49
CA ALA A 100 4.53 15.30 -5.66
C ALA A 100 5.26 14.82 -6.94
N ARG A 101 6.53 15.19 -7.09
CA ARG A 101 7.36 14.77 -8.23
C ARG A 101 7.56 13.25 -8.30
N ALA A 102 7.53 12.54 -7.17
CA ALA A 102 7.57 11.07 -7.17
C ALA A 102 6.28 10.43 -7.73
N LEU A 103 5.20 11.20 -7.86
CA LEU A 103 3.91 10.76 -8.39
C LEU A 103 3.69 11.21 -9.84
N GLU A 104 4.63 11.94 -10.46
CA GLU A 104 4.47 12.55 -11.80
C GLU A 104 4.16 11.52 -12.90
N HIS A 105 4.63 10.29 -12.73
CA HIS A 105 4.37 9.18 -13.65
C HIS A 105 3.33 8.18 -13.13
N ALA A 106 2.78 8.39 -11.94
CA ALA A 106 1.86 7.45 -11.33
C ALA A 106 0.47 7.56 -11.97
N SER A 107 -0.08 6.44 -12.41
CA SER A 107 -1.50 6.33 -12.78
C SER A 107 -2.35 5.96 -11.57
N SER A 108 -1.77 5.27 -10.58
CA SER A 108 -2.45 4.82 -9.37
C SER A 108 -1.59 5.03 -8.12
N VAL A 109 -2.25 5.42 -7.02
CA VAL A 109 -1.62 5.54 -5.71
C VAL A 109 -2.46 4.80 -4.67
N MET A 110 -1.81 3.91 -3.92
CA MET A 110 -2.39 3.20 -2.81
C MET A 110 -1.75 3.64 -1.49
N ASP A 111 -2.56 3.80 -0.45
CA ASP A 111 -2.09 4.04 0.91
C ASP A 111 -2.70 2.99 1.84
N ILE A 112 -1.88 2.22 2.56
CA ILE A 112 -2.41 1.19 3.47
C ILE A 112 -3.01 1.78 4.74
N ILE A 113 -2.84 3.09 4.96
CA ILE A 113 -3.49 3.82 6.04
C ILE A 113 -4.99 3.90 5.74
N TYR A 114 -5.80 3.48 6.70
CA TYR A 114 -7.26 3.59 6.66
C TYR A 114 -7.81 4.63 7.66
N ARG A 115 -6.92 5.22 8.49
CA ARG A 115 -7.22 6.29 9.45
C ARG A 115 -6.14 7.38 9.42
N PRO A 116 -6.45 8.56 8.88
CA PRO A 116 -7.72 8.95 8.24
C PRO A 116 -8.01 8.13 6.98
N ARG A 117 -9.28 8.04 6.57
CA ARG A 117 -9.66 7.37 5.31
C ARG A 117 -9.02 8.00 4.08
N ARG A 118 -8.81 9.31 4.15
CA ARG A 118 -8.26 10.13 3.08
C ARG A 118 -7.02 10.80 3.64
N THR A 119 -5.85 10.26 3.29
CA THR A 119 -4.56 10.79 3.70
C THR A 119 -4.15 11.93 2.79
N ALA A 120 -3.22 12.78 3.24
CA ALA A 120 -2.67 13.85 2.42
C ALA A 120 -2.01 13.32 1.13
N LEU A 121 -1.48 12.08 1.15
CA LEU A 121 -0.94 11.41 -0.03
C LEU A 121 -2.04 11.11 -1.05
N LEU A 122 -3.16 10.53 -0.62
CA LEU A 122 -4.29 10.23 -1.51
C LEU A 122 -4.93 11.52 -2.04
N ASP A 123 -5.00 12.58 -1.23
CA ASP A 123 -5.48 13.89 -1.69
C ASP A 123 -4.59 14.48 -2.79
N LEU A 124 -3.27 14.45 -2.59
CA LEU A 124 -2.31 14.91 -3.58
C LEU A 124 -2.40 14.07 -4.87
N ALA A 125 -2.47 12.75 -4.74
CA ALA A 125 -2.61 11.84 -5.88
C ALA A 125 -3.88 12.12 -6.69
N ALA A 126 -5.02 12.35 -6.02
CA ALA A 126 -6.27 12.71 -6.69
C ALA A 126 -6.16 14.05 -7.44
N GLN A 127 -5.50 15.06 -6.85
CA GLN A 127 -5.25 16.35 -7.50
C GLN A 127 -4.36 16.22 -8.75
N MET A 128 -3.49 15.20 -8.78
CA MET A 128 -2.64 14.87 -9.92
C MET A 128 -3.34 13.97 -10.95
N GLY A 129 -4.61 13.60 -10.73
CA GLY A 129 -5.39 12.76 -11.64
C GLY A 129 -5.16 11.26 -11.49
N CYS A 130 -4.45 10.82 -10.45
CA CYS A 130 -4.22 9.39 -10.18
C CYS A 130 -5.50 8.72 -9.64
N ILE A 131 -5.64 7.43 -9.92
CA ILE A 131 -6.60 6.57 -9.23
C ILE A 131 -6.12 6.36 -7.80
N THR A 132 -6.95 6.67 -6.81
CA THR A 132 -6.61 6.54 -5.38
C THR A 132 -7.22 5.30 -4.76
N ILE A 133 -6.43 4.56 -3.99
CA ILE A 133 -6.84 3.32 -3.31
C ILE A 133 -6.51 3.45 -1.83
N GLY A 134 -7.54 3.44 -0.98
CA GLY A 134 -7.40 3.53 0.48
C GLY A 134 -7.14 2.16 1.13
N GLY A 135 -6.65 2.21 2.37
CA GLY A 135 -6.23 1.02 3.12
C GLY A 135 -7.38 0.21 3.72
N GLU A 136 -8.61 0.71 3.68
CA GLU A 136 -9.77 0.07 4.31
C GLU A 136 -10.05 -1.33 3.78
N GLU A 137 -9.94 -1.52 2.46
CA GLU A 137 -10.24 -2.80 1.82
C GLU A 137 -9.13 -3.81 2.14
N MET A 138 -7.87 -3.35 2.14
CA MET A 138 -6.73 -4.16 2.56
C MET A 138 -6.89 -4.60 4.03
N PHE A 139 -7.27 -3.67 4.92
CA PHE A 139 -7.48 -3.97 6.34
C PHE A 139 -8.61 -4.98 6.57
N LEU A 140 -9.75 -4.80 5.89
CA LEU A 140 -10.89 -5.72 6.00
C LEU A 140 -10.52 -7.13 5.54
N ARG A 141 -9.82 -7.25 4.41
CA ARG A 141 -9.38 -8.54 3.87
C ARG A 141 -8.33 -9.21 4.73
N GLN A 142 -7.40 -8.44 5.31
CA GLN A 142 -6.46 -8.94 6.31
C GLN A 142 -7.21 -9.52 7.51
N ALA A 143 -8.15 -8.76 8.09
CA ALA A 143 -8.94 -9.20 9.24
C ALA A 143 -9.76 -10.46 8.91
N ALA A 144 -10.36 -10.53 7.73
CA ALA A 144 -11.13 -11.68 7.27
C ALA A 144 -10.26 -12.94 7.15
N ALA A 145 -9.07 -12.81 6.59
CA ALA A 145 -8.18 -13.95 6.45
C ALA A 145 -7.57 -14.38 7.80
N GLN A 146 -7.35 -13.46 8.74
CA GLN A 146 -7.01 -13.82 10.13
C GLN A 146 -8.14 -14.58 10.82
N PHE A 147 -9.40 -14.14 10.64
CA PHE A 147 -10.58 -14.85 11.15
C PHE A 147 -10.67 -16.28 10.61
N GLN A 148 -10.49 -16.46 9.30
CA GLN A 148 -10.46 -17.78 8.66
C GLN A 148 -9.35 -18.67 9.23
N LEU A 149 -8.16 -18.12 9.44
CA LEU A 149 -7.03 -18.86 10.01
C LEU A 149 -7.28 -19.33 11.44
N TRP A 150 -7.92 -18.50 12.27
CA TRP A 150 -8.16 -18.85 13.67
C TRP A 150 -9.37 -19.75 13.89
N THR A 151 -10.41 -19.59 13.06
CA THR A 151 -11.69 -20.29 13.27
C THR A 151 -11.90 -21.47 12.33
N GLY A 152 -11.18 -21.52 11.20
CA GLY A 152 -11.44 -22.45 10.11
C GLY A 152 -12.74 -22.16 9.34
N LEU A 153 -13.48 -21.10 9.69
CA LEU A 153 -14.75 -20.72 9.08
C LEU A 153 -14.53 -19.63 8.04
N GLU A 154 -15.38 -19.61 7.01
CA GLU A 154 -15.41 -18.51 6.05
C GLU A 154 -15.74 -17.18 6.76
N ALA A 155 -14.94 -16.15 6.50
CA ALA A 155 -15.15 -14.85 7.12
C ALA A 155 -16.39 -14.16 6.52
N PRO A 156 -17.33 -13.67 7.34
CA PRO A 156 -18.50 -12.95 6.86
C PRO A 156 -18.13 -11.51 6.46
N LEU A 157 -17.44 -11.36 5.32
CA LEU A 157 -16.86 -10.10 4.84
C LEU A 157 -17.83 -8.92 4.86
N ASN A 158 -19.07 -9.14 4.42
CA ASN A 158 -20.10 -8.09 4.43
C ASN A 158 -20.39 -7.59 5.85
N ARG A 159 -20.51 -8.51 6.83
CA ARG A 159 -20.74 -8.12 8.23
C ARG A 159 -19.52 -7.43 8.85
N MET A 160 -18.32 -7.86 8.47
CA MET A 160 -17.08 -7.20 8.92
C MET A 160 -17.00 -5.78 8.38
N ARG A 161 -17.39 -5.56 7.12
CA ARG A 161 -17.47 -4.25 6.50
C ARG A 161 -18.50 -3.36 7.21
N ASP A 162 -19.70 -3.88 7.46
CA ASP A 162 -20.76 -3.15 8.18
C ASP A 162 -20.32 -2.75 9.59
N ALA A 163 -19.58 -3.62 10.29
CA ALA A 163 -19.03 -3.33 11.61
C ALA A 163 -17.87 -2.31 11.58
N PHE A 164 -17.15 -2.22 10.46
CA PHE A 164 -16.01 -1.32 10.29
C PHE A 164 -16.41 0.11 9.88
N GLU A 165 -17.51 0.25 9.13
CA GLU A 165 -18.07 1.54 8.68
C GLU A 165 -18.22 2.60 9.80
N PRO A 166 -18.82 2.29 10.97
CA PRO A 166 -18.91 3.24 12.08
C PRO A 166 -17.55 3.61 12.64
N ALA A 167 -16.62 2.66 12.65
CA ALA A 167 -15.26 2.90 13.08
C ALA A 167 -14.64 3.96 12.17
N LEU A 168 -14.76 3.84 10.85
CA LEU A 168 -14.22 4.80 9.88
C LEU A 168 -14.81 6.21 10.01
N LYS A 169 -16.04 6.34 10.51
CA LYS A 169 -16.72 7.62 10.80
C LYS A 169 -16.35 8.21 12.16
N GLY A 170 -15.76 7.41 13.06
CA GLY A 170 -15.53 7.73 14.46
C GLY A 170 -14.20 8.43 14.77
N LYS A 171 -14.34 9.70 15.18
CA LYS A 171 -13.49 10.65 15.94
C LYS A 171 -12.01 10.84 15.55
N ARG A 172 -11.75 12.13 15.26
CA ARG A 172 -10.48 12.87 15.29
C ARG A 172 -9.62 12.50 16.50
#